data_AF-A0A8H8MYT2-F1
#
_entry.id   AF-A0A8H8MYT2-F1
#
_cell.length_a   1.000
_cell.length_b   1.000
_cell.length_c   1.000
_cell.angle_alpha   90.00
_cell.angle_beta   90.00
_cell.angle_gamma   90.00
#
_symmetry.space_group_name_H-M   'P 1'
#
loop_
_entity.id
_entity.type
_entity.pdbx_description
1 polymer ?
#
loop_
_entity_poly.entity_id
_entity_poly.type
_entity_poly.pdbx_seq_one_letter_code
_entity_poly.pdbx_strand_id
1 'polypeptide(L)'
;MFPGAPMTALVHAGFKSAHARTASTILSTVNQIIAERNATNVICVGHSLGGALAILEGLYMRLNLPANINVVTRTFGQPRIGNAALADFIDATLPDLARVTIKRDLVPTLPPLTTLYAHSKGEIHLNQDNVYEACSGHDNPSVNCSTGQVLAQGFELEDHVGPYPGGITLGTPDQGTLC
;
A
#
# COMPACT_ATOMS: atom_id res chain seq x y z
N MET A 1 -3.28 -18.04 2.75
CA MET A 1 -2.38 -17.47 1.71
C MET A 1 -3.21 -17.38 0.45
N PHE A 2 -3.01 -16.34 -0.36
CA PHE A 2 -3.79 -16.19 -1.60
C PHE A 2 -3.51 -17.35 -2.56
N PRO A 3 -4.53 -17.92 -3.23
CA PRO A 3 -4.29 -18.91 -4.28
C PRO A 3 -3.33 -18.37 -5.33
N GLY A 4 -2.36 -19.17 -5.75
CA GLY A 4 -1.33 -18.77 -6.72
C GLY A 4 -0.12 -18.02 -6.14
N ALA A 5 -0.16 -17.61 -4.87
CA ALA A 5 1.02 -17.03 -4.22
C ALA A 5 2.09 -18.11 -3.96
N PRO A 6 3.39 -17.82 -4.16
CA PRO A 6 4.47 -18.74 -3.84
C PRO A 6 4.42 -19.22 -2.39
N MET A 7 4.78 -20.49 -2.12
CA MET A 7 4.82 -21.03 -0.75
C MET A 7 5.77 -20.28 0.18
N THR A 8 6.76 -19.58 -0.39
CA THR A 8 7.72 -18.74 0.32
C THR A 8 7.22 -17.33 0.60
N ALA A 9 6.07 -16.91 0.05
CA ALA A 9 5.53 -15.58 0.30
C ALA A 9 4.98 -15.47 1.73
N LEU A 10 5.45 -14.46 2.45
CA LEU A 10 5.11 -14.19 3.84
C LEU A 10 4.50 -12.80 3.94
N VAL A 11 3.40 -12.71 4.69
CA VAL A 11 2.68 -11.46 4.98
C VAL A 11 2.80 -11.19 6.48
N HIS A 12 2.97 -9.92 6.86
CA HIS A 12 2.93 -9.50 8.24
C HIS A 12 1.65 -9.99 8.94
N ALA A 13 1.80 -10.69 10.07
CA ALA A 13 0.70 -11.43 10.71
C ALA A 13 -0.46 -10.52 11.13
N GLY A 14 -0.16 -9.31 11.59
CA GLY A 14 -1.17 -8.32 11.97
C GLY A 14 -2.04 -7.88 10.80
N PHE A 15 -1.41 -7.55 9.66
CA PHE A 15 -2.13 -7.11 8.46
C PHE A 15 -2.95 -8.25 7.85
N LYS A 16 -2.36 -9.45 7.78
CA LYS A 16 -3.07 -10.66 7.36
C LYS A 16 -4.32 -10.91 8.20
N SER A 17 -4.19 -10.85 9.52
CA SER A 17 -5.30 -11.10 10.44
C SER A 17 -6.37 -10.01 10.34
N ALA A 18 -5.96 -8.76 10.19
CA ALA A 18 -6.89 -7.63 10.03
C ALA A 18 -7.70 -7.73 8.74
N HIS A 19 -7.04 -7.98 7.61
CA HIS A 19 -7.71 -8.19 6.32
C HIS A 19 -8.65 -9.40 6.37
N ALA A 20 -8.21 -10.53 6.94
CA ALA A 20 -9.00 -11.76 6.98
C ALA A 20 -10.34 -11.62 7.73
N ARG A 21 -10.46 -10.68 8.69
CA ARG A 21 -11.70 -10.44 9.42
C ARG A 21 -12.81 -9.83 8.56
N THR A 22 -12.45 -9.11 7.51
CA THR A 22 -13.41 -8.32 6.70
C THR A 22 -13.49 -8.78 5.25
N ALA A 23 -12.48 -9.48 4.74
CA ALA A 23 -12.33 -9.84 3.33
C ALA A 23 -13.59 -10.48 2.71
N SER A 24 -14.15 -11.52 3.33
CA SER A 24 -15.32 -12.22 2.77
C SER A 24 -16.58 -11.34 2.75
N THR A 25 -16.78 -10.53 3.79
CA THR A 25 -17.90 -9.58 3.86
C THR A 25 -17.75 -8.51 2.78
N ILE A 26 -16.56 -7.92 2.63
CA ILE A 26 -16.28 -6.90 1.62
C ILE A 26 -16.50 -7.48 0.21
N LEU A 27 -15.96 -8.67 -0.09
CA LEU A 27 -16.14 -9.32 -1.39
C LEU A 27 -17.60 -9.60 -1.71
N SER A 28 -18.39 -10.07 -0.73
CA SER A 28 -19.82 -10.29 -0.92
C SER A 28 -20.54 -8.99 -1.28
N THR A 29 -20.29 -7.92 -0.53
CA THR A 29 -20.87 -6.60 -0.78
C THR A 29 -20.43 -6.00 -2.12
N VAL A 30 -19.16 -6.15 -2.49
CA VAL A 30 -18.65 -5.67 -3.79
C VAL A 30 -19.33 -6.39 -4.95
N ASN A 31 -19.49 -7.72 -4.88
CA ASN A 31 -20.21 -8.48 -5.91
C ASN A 31 -21.67 -8.04 -6.05
N GLN A 32 -22.35 -7.79 -4.93
CA GLN A 32 -23.71 -7.26 -4.94
C GLN A 32 -23.77 -5.89 -5.65
N ILE A 33 -22.89 -4.96 -5.30
CA ILE A 33 -22.85 -3.63 -5.90
C ILE A 33 -22.51 -3.70 -7.40
N ILE A 34 -21.58 -4.58 -7.80
CA ILE A 34 -21.25 -4.81 -9.21
C ILE A 34 -22.49 -5.24 -10.00
N ALA A 35 -23.26 -6.21 -9.48
CA ALA A 35 -24.49 -6.68 -10.13
C ALA A 35 -25.57 -5.60 -10.19
N GLU A 36 -25.74 -4.82 -9.12
CA GLU A 36 -26.77 -3.77 -9.04
C GLU A 36 -26.46 -2.55 -9.91
N ARG A 37 -25.18 -2.19 -10.04
CA ARG A 37 -24.74 -0.94 -10.68
C ARG A 37 -24.06 -1.13 -12.02
N ASN A 38 -23.90 -2.37 -12.46
CA ASN A 38 -23.06 -2.72 -13.62
C ASN A 38 -21.66 -2.11 -13.51
N ALA A 39 -21.11 -2.10 -12.29
CA ALA A 39 -19.80 -1.50 -12.04
C ALA A 39 -18.71 -2.35 -12.70
N THR A 40 -17.79 -1.70 -13.40
CA THR A 40 -16.67 -2.35 -14.09
C THR A 40 -15.32 -2.03 -13.45
N ASN A 41 -15.30 -1.16 -12.43
CA ASN A 41 -14.11 -0.71 -11.75
C ASN A 41 -14.29 -0.84 -10.24
N VAL A 42 -13.31 -1.46 -9.58
CA VAL A 42 -13.18 -1.53 -8.12
C VAL A 42 -11.86 -0.88 -7.75
N ILE A 43 -11.91 0.15 -6.89
CA ILE A 43 -10.72 0.87 -6.45
C ILE A 43 -10.50 0.59 -4.97
N CYS A 44 -9.39 -0.07 -4.64
CA CYS A 44 -8.93 -0.31 -3.29
C CYS A 44 -8.02 0.86 -2.87
N VAL A 45 -8.45 1.63 -1.86
CA VAL A 45 -7.72 2.79 -1.36
C VAL A 45 -7.46 2.66 0.13
N GLY A 46 -6.27 3.08 0.58
CA GLY A 46 -5.98 3.13 2.01
C GLY A 46 -4.76 3.96 2.38
N HIS A 47 -4.78 4.49 3.60
CA HIS A 47 -3.68 5.24 4.22
C HIS A 47 -3.11 4.48 5.42
N SER A 48 -1.80 4.59 5.68
CA SER A 48 -1.15 3.98 6.84
C SER A 48 -1.37 2.47 6.91
N LEU A 49 -1.82 1.93 8.06
CA LEU A 49 -2.33 0.56 8.19
C LEU A 49 -3.35 0.21 7.09
N GLY A 50 -4.28 1.12 6.79
CA GLY A 50 -5.25 0.94 5.73
C GLY A 50 -4.60 0.79 4.35
N GLY A 51 -3.44 1.39 4.10
CA GLY A 51 -2.67 1.19 2.87
C GLY A 51 -2.17 -0.25 2.74
N ALA A 52 -1.70 -0.85 3.84
CA ALA A 52 -1.33 -2.26 3.84
C ALA A 52 -2.54 -3.17 3.57
N LEU A 53 -3.69 -2.86 4.18
CA LEU A 53 -4.93 -3.61 3.95
C LEU A 53 -5.45 -3.42 2.52
N ALA A 54 -5.30 -2.24 1.92
CA ALA A 54 -5.73 -1.97 0.55
C ALA A 54 -4.94 -2.80 -0.48
N ILE A 55 -3.65 -3.07 -0.26
CA ILE A 55 -2.89 -3.99 -1.12
C ILE A 55 -3.41 -5.42 -0.99
N LEU A 56 -3.63 -5.89 0.25
CA LEU A 56 -4.17 -7.24 0.48
C LEU A 56 -5.58 -7.38 -0.11
N GLU A 57 -6.42 -6.37 0.03
CA GLU A 57 -7.76 -6.33 -0.54
C GLU A 57 -7.71 -6.29 -2.06
N GLY A 58 -6.80 -5.50 -2.66
CA GLY A 58 -6.59 -5.47 -4.10
C GLY A 58 -6.21 -6.85 -4.65
N LEU A 59 -5.29 -7.57 -3.99
CA LEU A 59 -4.97 -8.96 -4.32
C LEU A 59 -6.20 -9.86 -4.22
N TYR A 60 -6.96 -9.73 -3.13
CA TYR A 60 -8.13 -10.55 -2.89
C TYR A 60 -9.21 -10.33 -3.97
N MET A 61 -9.49 -9.07 -4.30
CA MET A 61 -10.43 -8.69 -5.36
C MET A 61 -9.98 -9.22 -6.71
N ARG A 62 -8.70 -9.05 -7.07
CA ARG A 62 -8.18 -9.49 -8.36
C ARG A 62 -8.28 -10.99 -8.59
N LEU A 63 -8.22 -11.77 -7.50
CA LEU A 63 -8.29 -13.23 -7.53
C LEU A 63 -9.72 -13.79 -7.46
N ASN A 64 -10.69 -13.01 -7.00
CA ASN A 64 -12.06 -13.49 -6.76
C ASN A 64 -13.13 -12.81 -7.62
N LEU A 65 -12.83 -11.65 -8.22
CA LEU A 65 -13.74 -10.97 -9.13
C LEU A 65 -13.59 -11.47 -10.58
N PRO A 66 -14.64 -11.35 -11.40
CA PRO A 66 -14.56 -11.64 -12.83
C PRO A 66 -13.45 -10.83 -13.53
N ALA A 67 -12.79 -11.44 -14.53
CA ALA A 67 -11.64 -10.85 -15.21
C ALA A 67 -11.92 -9.53 -15.94
N ASN A 68 -13.18 -9.24 -16.26
CA ASN A 68 -13.62 -7.98 -16.87
C ASN A 68 -13.81 -6.84 -15.86
N ILE A 69 -13.68 -7.11 -14.55
CA ILE A 69 -13.67 -6.07 -13.52
C ILE A 69 -12.23 -5.57 -13.37
N ASN A 70 -12.04 -4.28 -13.65
CA ASN A 70 -10.77 -3.61 -13.43
C ASN A 70 -10.57 -3.35 -11.94
N VAL A 71 -9.45 -3.81 -11.38
CA VAL A 71 -9.09 -3.61 -9.98
C VAL A 71 -7.89 -2.67 -9.92
N VAL A 72 -8.09 -1.52 -9.27
CA VAL A 72 -7.09 -0.46 -9.13
C VAL A 72 -6.73 -0.33 -7.66
N THR A 73 -5.45 -0.25 -7.34
CA THR A 73 -5.00 -0.08 -5.94
C THR A 73 -4.22 1.21 -5.79
N ARG A 74 -4.61 2.04 -4.82
CA ARG A 74 -3.93 3.30 -4.46
C ARG A 74 -3.67 3.33 -2.98
N THR A 75 -2.42 3.53 -2.59
CA THR A 75 -2.06 3.59 -1.18
C THR A 75 -1.35 4.89 -0.85
N PHE A 76 -1.44 5.31 0.40
CA PHE A 76 -0.84 6.53 0.93
C PHE A 76 -0.09 6.20 2.21
N GLY A 77 1.21 6.49 2.26
CA GLY A 77 2.03 6.22 3.46
C GLY A 77 2.01 4.74 3.89
N GLN A 78 1.93 3.79 2.95
CA GLN A 78 1.76 2.38 3.32
C GLN A 78 3.08 1.76 3.84
N PRO A 79 3.04 0.97 4.92
CA PRO A 79 4.19 0.23 5.41
C PRO A 79 4.54 -0.97 4.50
N ARG A 80 5.73 -1.54 4.64
CA ARG A 80 6.08 -2.85 4.06
C ARG A 80 5.14 -3.90 4.64
N ILE A 81 4.63 -4.79 3.79
CA ILE A 81 3.58 -5.74 4.21
C ILE A 81 4.03 -7.20 4.23
N GLY A 82 5.20 -7.51 3.68
CA GLY A 82 5.71 -8.88 3.59
C GLY A 82 7.06 -8.96 2.92
N ASN A 83 7.51 -10.17 2.60
CA ASN A 83 8.84 -10.42 2.04
C ASN A 83 8.90 -10.21 0.52
N ALA A 84 10.09 -10.34 -0.06
CA ALA A 84 10.33 -10.19 -1.50
C ALA A 84 9.44 -11.10 -2.36
N ALA A 85 9.22 -12.36 -1.96
CA ALA A 85 8.33 -13.26 -2.68
C ALA A 85 6.87 -12.78 -2.73
N LEU A 86 6.41 -12.09 -1.66
CA LEU A 86 5.11 -11.41 -1.69
C LEU A 86 5.16 -10.16 -2.59
N ALA A 87 6.22 -9.36 -2.53
CA ALA A 87 6.39 -8.17 -3.38
C ALA A 87 6.33 -8.52 -4.88
N ASP A 88 7.04 -9.57 -5.29
CA ASP A 88 6.99 -10.08 -6.66
C ASP A 88 5.58 -10.58 -7.04
N PHE A 89 4.89 -11.26 -6.12
CA PHE A 89 3.52 -11.70 -6.35
C PHE A 89 2.54 -10.53 -6.50
N ILE A 90 2.72 -9.46 -5.72
CA ILE A 90 1.97 -8.21 -5.84
C ILE A 90 2.21 -7.58 -7.21
N ASP A 91 3.46 -7.44 -7.63
CA ASP A 91 3.80 -6.86 -8.93
C ASP A 91 3.16 -7.63 -10.10
N ALA A 92 3.13 -8.97 -10.01
CA ALA A 92 2.56 -9.81 -11.04
C ALA A 92 1.02 -9.77 -11.06
N THR A 93 0.38 -9.53 -9.91
CA THR A 93 -1.08 -9.63 -9.76
C THR A 93 -1.77 -8.28 -9.87
N LEU A 94 -1.13 -7.19 -9.42
CA LEU A 94 -1.69 -5.83 -9.37
C LEU A 94 -0.94 -4.90 -10.34
N PRO A 95 -1.23 -4.97 -11.65
CA PRO A 95 -0.56 -4.13 -12.64
C PRO A 95 -0.90 -2.64 -12.49
N ASP A 96 -2.03 -2.31 -11.86
CA ASP A 96 -2.46 -0.92 -11.59
C ASP A 96 -2.39 -0.60 -10.08
N LEU A 97 -1.18 -0.75 -9.53
CA LEU A 97 -0.84 -0.35 -8.17
C LEU A 97 0.00 0.93 -8.20
N ALA A 98 -0.45 1.96 -7.46
CA ALA A 98 0.38 3.13 -7.16
C ALA A 98 0.46 3.34 -5.66
N ARG A 99 1.68 3.60 -5.19
CA ARG A 99 2.03 3.76 -3.78
C ARG A 99 2.55 5.16 -3.56
N VAL A 100 1.74 6.01 -2.98
CA VAL A 100 2.10 7.41 -2.74
C VAL A 100 2.78 7.50 -1.39
N THR A 101 4.03 7.95 -1.40
CA THR A 101 4.82 8.24 -0.20
C THR A 101 5.22 9.70 -0.24
N ILE A 102 5.42 10.31 0.91
CA ILE A 102 5.74 11.75 0.98
C ILE A 102 6.86 11.98 1.97
N LYS A 103 7.80 12.82 1.55
CA LYS A 103 8.82 13.44 2.37
C LYS A 103 9.49 12.43 3.33
N ARG A 104 9.67 12.81 4.59
CA ARG A 104 10.34 12.01 5.61
C ARG A 104 9.36 11.14 6.39
N ASP A 105 8.21 10.78 5.82
CA ASP A 105 7.26 9.86 6.44
C ASP A 105 7.94 8.54 6.84
N LEU A 106 7.93 8.23 8.14
CA LEU A 106 8.54 7.03 8.69
C LEU A 106 7.80 5.75 8.25
N VAL A 107 6.47 5.80 8.08
CA VAL A 107 5.62 4.61 7.97
C VAL A 107 5.97 3.75 6.75
N PRO A 108 6.21 4.30 5.55
CA PRO A 108 6.73 3.53 4.42
C PRO A 108 8.02 2.79 4.69
N THR A 109 8.82 3.20 5.68
CA THR A 109 10.08 2.53 6.00
C THR A 109 9.93 1.46 7.08
N LEU A 110 8.71 1.17 7.51
CA LEU A 110 8.40 0.17 8.52
C LEU A 110 7.60 -1.01 7.92
N PRO A 111 7.78 -2.25 8.42
CA PRO A 111 8.91 -2.69 9.25
C PRO A 111 10.26 -2.42 8.57
N PRO A 112 11.36 -2.26 9.33
CA PRO A 112 12.67 -1.91 8.78
C PRO A 112 13.12 -2.85 7.66
N LEU A 113 13.91 -2.30 6.73
CA LEU A 113 14.49 -3.07 5.65
C LEU A 113 15.37 -4.19 6.22
N THR A 114 14.94 -5.42 6.03
CA THR A 114 15.62 -6.64 6.46
C THR A 114 15.40 -7.68 5.37
N THR A 115 16.04 -8.85 5.46
CA THR A 115 15.74 -9.98 4.57
C THR A 115 14.28 -10.47 4.67
N LEU A 116 13.50 -9.97 5.63
CA LEU A 116 12.12 -10.38 5.90
C LEU A 116 11.08 -9.47 5.24
N TYR A 117 11.42 -8.25 4.84
CA TYR A 117 10.45 -7.28 4.32
C TYR A 117 10.96 -6.56 3.08
N ALA A 118 10.08 -6.46 2.08
CA ALA A 118 10.31 -5.71 0.86
C ALA A 118 9.00 -5.04 0.41
N HIS A 119 9.13 -3.92 -0.28
CA HIS A 119 8.04 -3.26 -0.96
C HIS A 119 7.83 -3.82 -2.37
N SER A 120 6.57 -3.85 -2.82
CA SER A 120 6.25 -3.98 -4.24
C SER A 120 6.66 -2.72 -5.01
N LYS A 121 6.68 -2.80 -6.34
CA LYS A 121 6.91 -1.64 -7.24
C LYS A 121 5.75 -0.64 -7.16
N GLY A 122 5.92 0.48 -7.85
CA GLY A 122 4.88 1.49 -8.06
C GLY A 122 4.94 2.66 -7.07
N GLU A 123 6.08 2.90 -6.44
CA GLU A 123 6.26 4.07 -5.57
C GLU A 123 6.30 5.37 -6.39
N ILE A 124 5.45 6.31 -5.99
CA ILE A 124 5.45 7.70 -6.41
C ILE A 124 5.71 8.53 -5.15
N HIS A 125 6.93 9.06 -5.04
CA HIS A 125 7.40 9.77 -3.86
C HIS A 125 7.36 11.28 -4.06
N LEU A 126 6.75 12.03 -3.15
CA LEU A 126 6.94 13.49 -3.09
C LEU A 126 8.16 13.80 -2.24
N ASN A 127 9.28 14.19 -2.84
CA ASN A 127 10.52 14.44 -2.09
C ASN A 127 10.50 15.75 -1.28
N GLN A 128 11.57 16.05 -0.54
CA GLN A 128 11.68 17.29 0.26
C GLN A 128 11.55 18.58 -0.57
N ASP A 129 11.94 18.53 -1.84
CA ASP A 129 11.85 19.67 -2.77
C ASP A 129 10.44 19.81 -3.38
N ASN A 130 9.48 19.01 -2.92
CA ASN A 130 8.12 18.90 -3.43
C ASN A 130 8.05 18.49 -4.91
N VAL A 131 9.00 17.66 -5.35
CA VAL A 131 9.02 17.04 -6.68
C VAL A 131 8.55 15.59 -6.57
N TYR A 132 7.67 15.18 -7.51
CA TYR A 132 7.21 13.80 -7.61
C TYR A 132 8.22 12.94 -8.37
N GLU A 133 8.58 11.82 -7.76
CA GLU A 133 9.60 10.90 -8.23
C GLU A 133 8.99 9.51 -8.39
N ALA A 134 9.08 8.96 -9.61
CA ALA A 134 8.66 7.60 -9.89
C ALA A 134 9.79 6.63 -9.54
N CYS A 135 9.77 6.13 -8.30
CA CYS A 135 10.84 5.31 -7.74
C CYS A 135 10.86 3.92 -8.36
N SER A 136 11.95 3.60 -9.06
CA SER A 136 12.09 2.32 -9.76
C SER A 136 12.38 1.17 -8.82
N GLY A 137 11.80 0.00 -9.11
CA GLY A 137 12.12 -1.25 -8.42
C GLY A 137 11.47 -1.38 -7.03
N HIS A 138 12.05 -2.24 -6.21
CA HIS A 138 11.68 -2.42 -4.80
C HIS A 138 12.63 -1.60 -3.93
N ASP A 139 12.10 -0.92 -2.90
CA ASP A 139 12.87 -0.23 -1.86
C ASP A 139 14.02 0.65 -2.40
N ASN A 140 13.72 1.56 -3.32
CA ASN A 140 14.73 2.37 -4.00
C ASN A 140 15.56 3.19 -2.98
N PRO A 141 16.91 3.07 -2.97
CA PRO A 141 17.78 3.71 -1.98
C PRO A 141 18.11 5.17 -2.30
N SER A 142 17.56 5.74 -3.38
CA SER A 142 17.74 7.15 -3.72
C SER A 142 17.20 8.06 -2.60
N VAL A 143 17.90 9.17 -2.32
CA VAL A 143 17.43 10.22 -1.39
C VAL A 143 16.15 10.92 -1.87
N ASN A 144 15.75 10.66 -3.11
CA ASN A 144 14.50 11.11 -3.73
C ASN A 144 13.36 10.07 -3.63
N CYS A 145 13.57 8.98 -2.89
CA CYS A 145 12.58 7.92 -2.63
C CYS A 145 12.44 7.68 -1.13
N SER A 146 11.29 7.20 -0.65
CA SER A 146 11.02 7.16 0.80
C SER A 146 12.08 6.42 1.61
N THR A 147 12.53 5.26 1.13
CA THR A 147 13.53 4.45 1.82
C THR A 147 14.87 5.17 1.91
N GLY A 148 15.41 5.66 0.80
CA GLY A 148 16.69 6.38 0.81
C GLY A 148 16.61 7.73 1.51
N GLN A 149 15.50 8.47 1.38
CA GLN A 149 15.32 9.76 2.01
C GLN A 149 15.34 9.66 3.53
N VAL A 150 14.53 8.77 4.11
CA VAL A 150 14.49 8.59 5.57
C VAL A 150 15.82 8.06 6.10
N LEU A 151 16.49 7.16 5.38
CA LEU A 151 17.81 6.66 5.77
C LEU A 151 18.88 7.76 5.78
N ALA A 152 18.84 8.69 4.82
CA ALA A 152 19.83 9.74 4.67
C ALA A 152 19.54 11.00 5.52
N GLN A 153 18.27 11.32 5.75
CA GLN A 153 17.84 12.61 6.30
C GLN A 153 17.00 12.49 7.59
N GLY A 154 16.80 11.27 8.09
CA GLY A 154 15.91 10.98 9.21
C GLY A 154 14.43 11.04 8.82
N PHE A 155 13.55 10.82 9.80
CA PHE A 155 12.11 10.82 9.60
C PHE A 155 11.43 12.05 10.22
N GLU A 156 10.20 12.32 9.79
CA GLU A 156 9.27 13.30 10.33
C GLU A 156 7.91 12.63 10.49
N LEU A 157 7.33 12.64 11.69
CA LEU A 157 6.07 11.95 11.94
C LEU A 157 4.88 12.71 11.34
N GLU A 158 4.95 14.04 11.34
CA GLU A 158 3.91 14.90 10.77
C GLU A 158 3.77 14.72 9.26
N ASP A 159 4.85 14.37 8.57
CA ASP A 159 4.80 14.09 7.13
C ASP A 159 3.85 12.91 6.82
N HIS A 160 3.58 12.02 7.77
CA HIS A 160 2.68 10.87 7.54
C HIS A 160 1.24 11.28 7.19
N VAL A 161 0.76 12.41 7.72
CA VAL A 161 -0.62 12.85 7.53
C VAL A 161 -0.83 13.74 6.30
N GLY A 162 0.24 14.19 5.63
CA GLY A 162 0.14 14.99 4.42
C GLY A 162 0.78 16.38 4.52
N PRO A 163 0.47 17.27 3.57
CA PRO A 163 -0.51 17.09 2.50
C PRO A 163 -0.05 16.09 1.42
N TYR A 164 -0.97 15.20 1.04
CA TYR A 164 -0.87 14.32 -0.12
C TYR A 164 -1.32 15.05 -1.40
N PRO A 165 -1.16 14.46 -2.61
CA PRO A 165 -1.61 15.07 -3.86
C PRO A 165 -3.03 15.66 -3.77
N GLY A 166 -3.20 16.89 -4.27
CA GLY A 166 -4.47 17.63 -4.16
C GLY A 166 -4.65 18.40 -2.85
N GLY A 167 -3.63 18.47 -1.99
CA GLY A 167 -3.69 19.21 -0.72
C GLY A 167 -4.47 18.47 0.36
N ILE A 168 -4.60 17.15 0.24
CA ILE A 168 -5.43 16.33 1.11
C ILE A 168 -4.62 15.88 2.33
N THR A 169 -5.15 16.13 3.53
CA THR A 169 -4.63 15.56 4.77
C THR A 169 -5.35 14.23 5.06
N LEU A 170 -4.59 13.17 5.30
CA LEU A 170 -5.08 11.83 5.60
C LEU A 170 -4.60 11.45 7.01
N GLY A 171 -5.49 11.54 7.99
CA GLY A 171 -5.18 11.28 9.38
C GLY A 171 -6.07 12.09 10.32
N THR A 172 -6.08 11.73 11.60
CA THR A 172 -6.69 12.59 12.63
C THR A 172 -5.78 13.80 12.85
N PRO A 173 -6.33 15.03 12.91
CA PRO A 173 -5.57 16.19 13.37
C PRO A 173 -4.96 15.85 14.74
N ASP A 174 -3.66 16.04 14.87
CA ASP A 174 -2.94 15.72 16.08
C ASP A 174 -3.51 16.56 17.25
N GLN A 175 -4.20 15.91 18.18
CA GLN A 175 -4.47 16.46 19.52
C GLN A 175 -3.53 15.81 20.55
N GLY A 176 -2.25 15.70 20.22
CA GLY A 176 -1.17 15.55 21.20
C GLY A 176 -1.30 14.35 22.12
N THR A 177 -1.88 13.24 21.66
CA THR A 177 -1.96 12.01 22.46
C THR A 177 -1.30 10.89 21.67
N LEU A 178 -0.02 10.67 21.97
CA LEU A 178 0.74 9.48 21.62
C LEU A 178 -0.06 8.25 22.05
N CYS A 179 -0.42 7.38 21.10
CA CYS A 179 -0.87 6.02 21.39
C CYS A 179 0.30 5.12 21.79
#